data_AF-A0A7X8XIF3-F1
#
_entry.id   AF-A0A7X8XIF3-F1
#
_cell.length_a   1.000
_cell.length_b   1.000
_cell.length_c   1.000
_cell.angle_alpha   90.00
_cell.angle_beta   90.00
_cell.angle_gamma   90.00
#
_symmetry.space_group_name_H-M   'P 1'
#
loop_
_entity.id
_entity.type
_entity.pdbx_description
1 polymer ?
#
loop_
_entity_poly.entity_id
_entity_poly.type
_entity_poly.pdbx_seq_one_letter_code
_entity_poly.pdbx_strand_id
1 'polypeptide(L)'
;MEAECGTDRLVEVSQSIDADIYVNVQGDEPLIQESTIDKLVQAKIDNPGKVVCAMTSLDSSPDCVKVLVSGDSSTLSRKLYKQVGIYAFNKADLQEFERLGEGRESIEMTKFSSNRLLFVEVDDTQAVDRLEDIEKVERILWQKRM
;
A
#
# COMPACT_ATOMS: atom_id res chain seq x y z
N MET A 1 -21.23 -12.02 -1.03
CA MET A 1 -19.90 -12.63 -1.20
C MET A 1 -19.12 -12.18 0.01
N GLU A 2 -18.57 -13.08 0.81
CA GLU A 2 -17.71 -12.66 1.92
C GLU A 2 -16.42 -12.07 1.33
N ALA A 3 -15.95 -10.95 1.89
CA ALA A 3 -14.72 -10.32 1.43
C ALA A 3 -13.51 -11.10 1.95
N GLU A 4 -12.63 -11.55 1.05
CA GLU A 4 -11.47 -12.38 1.38
C GLU A 4 -10.23 -11.54 1.72
N CYS A 5 -10.18 -10.28 1.27
CA CYS A 5 -9.08 -9.37 1.54
C CYS A 5 -9.52 -7.90 1.72
N GLY A 6 -8.56 -7.02 2.01
CA GLY A 6 -8.80 -5.59 2.18
C GLY A 6 -9.31 -4.93 0.91
N THR A 7 -8.77 -5.33 -0.25
CA THR A 7 -9.21 -4.78 -1.53
C THR A 7 -10.61 -5.24 -1.94
N ASP A 8 -11.07 -6.43 -1.55
CA ASP A 8 -12.47 -6.87 -1.80
C ASP A 8 -13.49 -5.97 -1.08
N ARG A 9 -13.18 -5.55 0.15
CA ARG A 9 -14.02 -4.57 0.88
C ARG A 9 -14.07 -3.24 0.15
N LEU A 10 -12.97 -2.83 -0.50
CA LEU A 10 -12.93 -1.60 -1.28
C LEU A 10 -13.73 -1.72 -2.59
N VAL A 11 -13.74 -2.90 -3.21
CA VAL A 11 -14.62 -3.20 -4.36
C VAL A 11 -16.08 -3.00 -3.97
N GLU A 12 -16.52 -3.60 -2.85
CA GLU A 12 -17.90 -3.44 -2.34
C GLU A 12 -18.24 -1.97 -2.08
N VAL A 13 -17.34 -1.23 -1.42
CA VAL A 13 -17.52 0.21 -1.18
C VAL A 13 -17.67 0.98 -2.49
N SER A 14 -16.88 0.68 -3.52
CA SER A 14 -16.94 1.35 -4.83
C SER A 14 -18.24 1.13 -5.61
N GLN A 15 -19.02 0.12 -5.24
CA GLN A 15 -20.35 -0.12 -5.81
C GLN A 15 -21.42 0.81 -5.21
N SER A 16 -21.21 1.28 -3.97
CA SER A 16 -22.17 2.10 -3.23
C SER A 16 -21.77 3.57 -3.14
N ILE A 17 -20.47 3.86 -3.15
CA ILE A 17 -19.90 5.21 -3.05
C ILE A 17 -19.08 5.45 -4.31
N ASP A 18 -19.48 6.44 -5.11
CA ASP A 18 -18.76 6.81 -6.33
C ASP A 18 -17.64 7.81 -6.01
N ALA A 19 -16.45 7.54 -6.54
CA ALA A 19 -15.27 8.38 -6.43
C ALA A 19 -14.34 8.12 -7.62
N ASP A 20 -13.53 9.13 -7.97
CA ASP A 20 -12.50 9.01 -8.99
C ASP A 20 -11.33 8.13 -8.53
N ILE A 21 -10.95 8.28 -7.26
CA ILE A 21 -9.83 7.60 -6.62
C ILE A 21 -10.29 7.05 -5.27
N TYR A 22 -9.97 5.78 -5.03
CA TYR A 22 -10.19 5.07 -3.77
C TYR A 22 -8.82 4.81 -3.15
N VAL A 23 -8.61 5.27 -1.92
CA VAL A 23 -7.37 5.01 -1.17
C VAL A 23 -7.69 4.06 -0.02
N ASN A 24 -6.98 2.94 0.04
CA ASN A 24 -7.07 1.98 1.15
C ASN A 24 -6.06 2.39 2.23
N VAL A 25 -6.55 2.87 3.38
CA VAL A 25 -5.74 3.17 4.56
C VAL A 25 -6.07 2.14 5.64
N GLN A 26 -5.09 1.35 6.06
CA GLN A 26 -5.32 0.31 7.07
C GLN A 26 -5.57 0.92 8.45
N GLY A 27 -6.41 0.26 9.25
CA GLY A 27 -6.74 0.70 10.61
C GLY A 27 -5.64 0.44 11.65
N ASP A 28 -4.65 -0.37 11.32
CA ASP A 28 -3.50 -0.75 12.14
C ASP A 28 -2.24 0.08 11.84
N GLU A 29 -2.33 1.12 11.01
CA GLU A 29 -1.25 2.05 10.64
C GLU A 29 -1.43 3.44 11.30
N PRO A 30 -1.36 3.55 12.65
CA PRO A 30 -1.67 4.79 13.37
C PRO A 30 -0.65 5.91 13.18
N LEU A 31 0.55 5.59 12.66
CA LEU A 31 1.63 6.55 12.44
C LEU A 31 1.70 7.06 11.00
N ILE A 32 0.76 6.65 10.14
CA ILE A 32 0.75 7.10 8.75
C ILE A 32 0.73 8.63 8.66
N GLN A 33 1.53 9.18 7.76
CA GLN A 33 1.57 10.62 7.51
C GLN A 33 0.55 10.99 6.43
N GLU A 34 -0.13 12.13 6.60
CA GLU A 34 -1.05 12.69 5.59
C GLU A 34 -0.37 12.87 4.23
N SER A 35 0.91 13.27 4.24
CA SER A 35 1.73 13.41 3.04
C SER A 35 1.87 12.11 2.23
N THR A 36 1.76 10.94 2.88
CA THR A 36 1.74 9.65 2.18
C THR A 36 0.47 9.49 1.35
N ILE A 37 -0.68 9.87 1.90
CA ILE A 37 -1.97 9.81 1.18
C ILE A 37 -1.92 10.77 -0.02
N ASP A 38 -1.44 12.00 0.19
CA ASP A 38 -1.31 13.00 -0.88
C ASP A 38 -0.38 12.52 -2.02
N LYS A 39 0.77 11.95 -1.68
CA LYS A 39 1.72 11.37 -2.65
C LYS A 39 1.07 10.27 -3.48
N LEU A 40 0.30 9.38 -2.85
CA LEU A 40 -0.38 8.27 -3.54
C LEU A 40 -1.48 8.77 -4.47
N VAL A 41 -2.29 9.73 -4.01
CA VAL A 41 -3.35 10.35 -4.81
C VAL A 41 -2.74 11.06 -6.02
N GLN A 42 -1.70 11.87 -5.82
CA GLN A 42 -1.04 12.57 -6.94
C GLN A 42 -0.43 11.58 -7.94
N ALA A 43 0.29 10.56 -7.46
CA ALA A 43 0.84 9.53 -8.34
C ALA A 43 -0.26 8.79 -9.13
N LYS A 44 -1.43 8.59 -8.53
CA LYS A 44 -2.58 7.96 -9.18
C LYS A 44 -3.21 8.87 -10.25
N ILE A 45 -3.29 10.17 -10.00
CA ILE A 45 -3.72 11.17 -10.99
C ILE A 45 -2.77 11.16 -12.19
N ASP A 46 -1.46 11.16 -11.95
CA ASP A 46 -0.45 11.20 -13.01
C ASP A 46 -0.37 9.86 -13.79
N ASN A 47 -0.80 8.76 -13.17
CA ASN A 47 -0.72 7.41 -13.71
C ASN A 47 -2.07 6.67 -13.59
N PRO A 48 -3.12 7.11 -14.30
CA PRO A 48 -4.48 6.56 -14.14
C PRO A 48 -4.56 5.08 -14.50
N GLY A 49 -3.67 4.60 -15.38
CA GLY A 49 -3.53 3.20 -15.76
C GLY A 49 -2.59 2.38 -14.88
N LYS A 50 -2.36 2.77 -13.62
CA LYS A 50 -1.56 2.03 -12.63
C LYS A 50 -2.29 1.91 -11.29
N VAL A 51 -2.10 0.78 -10.61
CA VAL A 51 -2.40 0.66 -9.17
C VAL A 51 -1.20 1.19 -8.41
N VAL A 52 -1.42 2.17 -7.53
CA VAL A 52 -0.33 2.81 -6.79
C VAL A 52 -0.20 2.15 -5.43
N CYS A 53 1.02 1.74 -5.09
CA CYS A 53 1.36 1.09 -3.84
C CYS A 53 2.40 1.91 -3.08
N ALA A 54 2.28 1.99 -1.76
CA ALA A 54 3.29 2.63 -0.92
C ALA A 54 4.46 1.67 -0.60
N MET A 55 5.68 2.19 -0.58
CA MET A 55 6.86 1.48 -0.09
C MET A 55 7.75 2.42 0.69
N THR A 56 8.55 1.88 1.61
CA THR A 56 9.57 2.65 2.32
C THR A 56 10.87 1.88 2.38
N SER A 57 11.95 2.56 2.75
CA SER A 57 13.28 1.96 2.84
C SER A 57 13.24 0.73 3.75
N LEU A 58 13.92 -0.34 3.34
CA LEU A 58 13.95 -1.58 4.12
C LEU A 58 14.79 -1.37 5.38
N ASP A 59 14.16 -1.55 6.54
CA ASP A 59 14.83 -1.68 7.83
C ASP A 59 15.24 -3.15 8.10
N SER A 60 15.83 -3.43 9.26
CA SER A 60 16.24 -4.79 9.64
C SER A 60 15.09 -5.69 10.11
N SER A 61 13.81 -5.31 9.92
CA SER A 61 12.67 -6.12 10.36
C SER A 61 12.53 -7.39 9.51
N PRO A 62 12.56 -8.59 10.13
CA PRO A 62 12.46 -9.85 9.40
C PRO A 62 11.06 -10.08 8.82
N ASP A 63 10.03 -9.54 9.47
CA ASP A 63 8.62 -9.81 9.19
C ASP A 63 8.03 -8.66 8.35
N CYS A 64 8.46 -8.54 7.10
CA CYS A 64 7.87 -7.58 6.17
C CYS A 64 7.78 -8.11 4.74
N VAL A 65 6.77 -7.66 4.00
CA VAL A 65 6.69 -7.90 2.56
C VAL A 65 7.73 -7.03 1.86
N LYS A 66 8.61 -7.67 1.10
CA LYS A 66 9.74 -7.02 0.43
C LYS A 66 9.42 -6.79 -1.04
N VAL A 67 9.69 -5.59 -1.51
CA VAL A 67 9.49 -5.20 -2.91
C VAL A 67 10.84 -4.95 -3.54
N LEU A 68 11.09 -5.61 -4.67
CA LEU A 68 12.28 -5.39 -5.48
C LEU A 68 11.94 -4.41 -6.59
N VAL A 69 12.56 -3.23 -6.56
CA VAL A 69 12.41 -2.22 -7.61
C VAL A 69 13.68 -2.18 -8.44
N SER A 70 13.53 -2.39 -9.75
CA SER A 70 14.63 -2.22 -10.70
C SER A 70 14.90 -0.74 -10.89
N GLY A 71 16.15 -0.31 -10.67
CA GLY A 71 16.57 1.06 -10.95
C GLY A 71 16.53 1.39 -12.44
N ASP A 72 16.58 2.69 -12.75
CA ASP A 72 16.57 3.20 -14.12
C ASP A 72 17.82 2.72 -14.89
N SER A 73 17.64 2.51 -16.20
CA SER A 73 18.43 1.70 -17.15
C SER A 73 19.97 1.86 -17.19
N SER A 74 20.59 2.76 -16.44
CA SER A 74 22.03 3.02 -16.48
C SER A 74 22.85 2.23 -15.46
N THR A 75 22.23 1.75 -14.38
CA THR A 75 22.86 0.85 -13.41
C THR A 75 21.87 -0.26 -13.09
N LEU A 76 22.25 -1.52 -13.28
CA LEU A 76 21.44 -2.70 -12.89
C LEU A 76 21.34 -2.84 -11.35
N SER A 77 21.21 -1.73 -10.63
CA SER A 77 21.04 -1.72 -9.18
C SER A 77 19.58 -2.06 -8.87
N ARG A 78 19.39 -3.23 -8.26
CA ARG A 78 18.11 -3.63 -7.69
C ARG A 78 18.11 -3.18 -6.25
N LYS A 79 17.15 -2.33 -5.88
CA LYS A 79 16.98 -1.88 -4.49
C LYS A 79 15.80 -2.61 -3.87
N LEU A 80 15.97 -3.00 -2.62
CA LEU A 80 14.97 -3.72 -1.84
C LEU A 80 14.29 -2.74 -0.89
N TYR A 81 12.96 -2.82 -0.82
CA TYR A 81 12.11 -1.93 -0.05
C TYR A 81 11.13 -2.74 0.81
N LYS A 82 10.62 -2.13 1.87
CA LYS A 82 9.48 -2.61 2.68
C LYS A 82 8.19 -2.10 2.04
N GLN A 83 7.22 -2.97 1.79
CA GLN A 83 5.88 -2.55 1.38
C GLN A 83 5.13 -1.93 2.56
N VAL A 84 4.44 -0.82 2.32
CA VAL A 84 3.50 -0.20 3.26
C VAL A 84 2.09 -0.53 2.78
N GLY A 85 1.20 -0.92 3.69
CA GLY A 85 -0.13 -1.50 3.38
C GLY A 85 -1.17 -0.54 2.79
N ILE A 86 -0.75 0.49 2.06
CA ILE A 86 -1.60 1.56 1.54
C ILE A 86 -1.54 1.59 0.02
N TYR A 87 -2.71 1.71 -0.58
CA TYR A 87 -2.90 1.59 -2.02
C TYR A 87 -3.87 2.64 -2.53
N ALA A 88 -3.68 3.08 -3.78
CA ALA A 88 -4.65 3.91 -4.48
C ALA A 88 -5.09 3.26 -5.80
N PHE A 89 -6.40 3.24 -5.99
CA PHE A 89 -7.11 2.64 -7.11
C PHE A 89 -8.04 3.66 -7.76
N ASN A 90 -8.39 3.44 -9.03
CA ASN A 90 -9.63 3.96 -9.58
C ASN A 90 -10.67 2.84 -9.69
N LYS A 91 -11.90 3.20 -10.08
CA LYS A 91 -12.99 2.23 -10.21
C LYS A 91 -12.68 1.10 -11.21
N ALA A 92 -11.95 1.40 -12.28
CA ALA A 92 -11.59 0.40 -13.29
C ALA A 92 -10.58 -0.62 -12.73
N ASP A 93 -9.63 -0.19 -11.89
CA ASP A 93 -8.69 -1.10 -11.22
C ASP A 93 -9.42 -2.04 -10.26
N LEU A 94 -10.41 -1.54 -9.51
CA LEU A 94 -11.20 -2.36 -8.58
C LEU A 94 -12.07 -3.39 -9.32
N GLN A 95 -12.67 -2.99 -10.44
CA GLN A 95 -13.39 -3.91 -11.32
C GLN A 95 -12.46 -4.94 -11.96
N GLU A 96 -11.22 -4.55 -12.31
CA GLU A 96 -10.21 -5.50 -12.77
C GLU A 96 -9.86 -6.49 -11.66
N PHE A 97 -9.58 -5.99 -10.45
CA PHE A 97 -9.24 -6.80 -9.28
C PHE A 97 -10.28 -7.89 -8.98
N GLU A 98 -11.57 -7.54 -9.01
CA GLU A 98 -12.68 -8.47 -8.78
C GLU A 98 -12.70 -9.65 -9.79
N ARG A 99 -12.20 -9.42 -11.00
CA ARG A 99 -12.12 -10.46 -12.05
C ARG A 99 -10.85 -11.30 -11.99
N LEU A 100 -9.84 -10.84 -11.25
CA LEU A 100 -8.57 -11.55 -11.09
C LEU A 100 -8.72 -12.65 -10.04
N GLY A 101 -8.05 -13.78 -10.25
CA GLY A 101 -8.08 -14.92 -9.32
C GLY A 101 -7.32 -14.63 -8.02
N GLU A 102 -6.89 -15.68 -7.32
CA GLU A 102 -6.15 -15.52 -6.06
C GLU A 102 -4.74 -14.94 -6.27
N GLY A 103 -4.31 -14.13 -5.30
CA GLY A 103 -2.93 -13.63 -5.25
C GLY A 103 -1.95 -14.75 -4.90
N ARG A 104 -0.68 -14.54 -5.24
CA ARG A 104 0.42 -15.41 -4.84
C ARG A 104 0.80 -15.12 -3.39
N GLU A 105 1.18 -16.17 -2.65
CA GLU A 105 1.70 -16.06 -1.28
C GLU A 105 0.78 -15.27 -0.32
N SER A 106 -0.52 -15.26 -0.58
CA SER A 106 -1.53 -14.47 0.15
C SER A 106 -1.34 -12.94 0.07
N ILE A 107 -0.58 -12.45 -0.91
CA ILE A 107 -0.37 -11.01 -1.15
C ILE A 107 -1.31 -10.53 -2.26
N GLU A 108 -2.37 -9.80 -1.90
CA GLU A 108 -3.45 -9.39 -2.81
C GLU A 108 -2.96 -8.61 -4.04
N MET A 109 -1.97 -7.73 -3.91
CA MET A 109 -1.47 -6.93 -5.04
C MET A 109 -0.79 -7.76 -6.13
N THR A 110 -0.37 -8.99 -5.83
CA THR A 110 0.21 -9.91 -6.82
C THR A 110 -0.81 -10.50 -7.80
N LYS A 111 -2.11 -10.26 -7.58
CA LYS A 111 -3.17 -10.52 -8.57
C LYS A 111 -2.90 -9.74 -9.86
N PHE A 112 -2.43 -8.50 -9.73
CA PHE A 112 -2.03 -7.68 -10.87
C PHE A 112 -0.68 -8.10 -11.43
N SER A 113 -0.51 -7.93 -12.74
CA SER A 113 0.81 -8.04 -13.36
C SER A 113 1.74 -6.93 -12.85
N SER A 114 3.03 -7.20 -12.70
CA SER A 114 3.99 -6.26 -12.12
C SER A 114 4.07 -4.92 -12.86
N ASN A 115 3.78 -4.88 -14.16
CA ASN A 115 3.71 -3.66 -14.95
C ASN A 115 2.44 -2.81 -14.66
N ARG A 116 1.43 -3.32 -13.94
CA ARG A 116 0.27 -2.54 -13.50
C ARG A 116 0.55 -1.83 -12.17
N LEU A 117 1.50 -2.31 -11.39
CA LEU A 117 1.86 -1.73 -10.10
C LEU A 117 2.85 -0.58 -10.28
N LEU A 118 2.61 0.52 -9.57
CA LEU A 118 3.53 1.65 -9.42
C LEU A 118 3.83 1.80 -7.93
N PHE A 119 5.09 1.66 -7.54
CA PHE A 119 5.50 1.85 -6.16
C PHE A 119 6.01 3.27 -5.93
N VAL A 120 5.49 3.92 -4.89
CA VAL A 120 5.86 5.27 -4.47
C VAL A 120 6.58 5.19 -3.14
N GLU A 121 7.76 5.79 -3.06
CA GLU A 121 8.53 5.85 -1.82
C GLU A 121 7.90 6.87 -0.85
N VAL A 122 7.63 6.44 0.37
CA VAL A 122 6.95 7.22 1.41
C VAL A 122 7.76 7.21 2.71
N ASP A 123 7.36 8.10 3.61
CA ASP A 123 7.97 8.20 4.94
C ASP A 123 7.74 6.89 5.72
N ASP A 124 8.71 6.53 6.56
CA ASP A 124 8.63 5.28 7.33
C ASP A 124 7.47 5.30 8.33
N THR A 125 6.86 4.13 8.55
CA THR A 125 5.70 3.92 9.42
C THR A 125 5.85 2.61 10.18
N GLN A 126 5.14 2.52 11.30
CA GLN A 126 5.06 1.32 12.14
C GLN A 126 3.60 0.92 12.27
N ALA A 127 3.26 -0.23 11.68
CA ALA A 127 1.99 -0.91 11.87
C ALA A 127 1.91 -1.55 13.27
N VAL A 128 0.70 -1.84 13.73
CA VAL A 128 0.43 -2.53 15.00
C VAL A 128 -0.10 -3.93 14.72
N ASP A 129 0.81 -4.88 14.52
CA ASP A 129 0.48 -6.29 14.29
C ASP A 129 0.57 -7.14 15.56
N ARG A 130 1.45 -6.75 16.48
CA ARG A 130 1.71 -7.46 17.74
C ARG A 130 1.52 -6.53 18.94
N LEU A 131 1.32 -7.14 20.09
CA LEU A 131 1.16 -6.42 21.36
C LEU A 131 2.38 -5.52 21.65
N GLU A 132 3.59 -5.96 21.30
CA GLU A 132 4.84 -5.21 21.45
C GLU A 132 4.95 -3.96 20.56
N ASP A 133 4.19 -3.89 19.46
CA ASP A 133 4.21 -2.73 18.56
C ASP A 133 3.43 -1.55 19.16
N ILE A 134 2.46 -1.82 20.04
CA ILE A 134 1.70 -0.80 20.76
C ILE A 134 2.66 0.10 21.54
N GLU A 135 3.58 -0.48 22.32
CA GLU A 135 4.52 0.30 23.12
C GLU A 135 5.42 1.20 22.27
N LYS A 136 5.83 0.72 21.07
CA LYS A 136 6.65 1.50 20.13
C LYS A 136 5.84 2.67 19.58
N VAL A 137 4.62 2.41 19.12
CA VAL A 137 3.72 3.42 18.55
C VAL A 137 3.34 4.47 19.60
N GLU A 138 2.93 4.05 20.81
CA GLU A 138 2.57 4.96 21.90
C GLU A 138 3.73 5.90 22.24
N ARG A 139 4.96 5.37 22.31
CA ARG A 139 6.16 6.18 22.55
C ARG A 139 6.34 7.26 21.49
N ILE A 140 6.17 6.92 20.21
CA ILE A 140 6.30 7.87 19.10
C ILE A 140 5.17 8.92 19.16
N LEU A 141 3.93 8.50 19.41
CA LEU A 141 2.79 9.40 19.53
C LEU A 141 2.94 10.39 20.70
N TRP A 142 3.45 9.94 21.85
CA TRP A 142 3.72 10.85 22.98
C TRP A 142 4.82 11.84 22.69
N GLN A 143 5.89 11.44 21.97
CA GLN A 143 6.95 12.37 21.57
C GLN A 143 6.45 13.45 20.61
N LYS A 144 5.52 13.11 19.70
CA LYS A 144 4.91 14.08 18.77
C LYS A 144 3.93 15.06 19.42
N ARG A 145 3.47 14.78 20.65
CA ARG A 145 2.54 15.64 21.40
C ARG A 145 3.22 16.71 22.27
N MET A 146 4.52 16.55 22.51
CA MET A 146 5.37 17.51 23.26
C MET A 146 5.94 18.56 22.32
#